data_AF-A0A8T4PHG5-F1
#
_entry.id   AF-A0A8T4PHG5-F1
#
_cell.length_a   1.000
_cell.length_b   1.000
_cell.length_c   1.000
_cell.angle_alpha   90.00
_cell.angle_beta   90.00
_cell.angle_gamma   90.00
#
_symmetry.space_group_name_H-M   'P 1'
#
loop_
_entity.id
_entity.type
_entity.pdbx_description
1 polymer ?
#
loop_
_entity_poly.entity_id
_entity_poly.type
_entity_poly.pdbx_seq_one_letter_code
_entity_poly.pdbx_strand_id
1 'polypeptide(L)'
;MKYKVPQLEPYFDEDELNNLKKVIETRWITEGPFSEEFLEDIKKFTKARYAVLASNGTLALYLSLAALGIKESDEVILPDFTFSASASPVIFRGAVPKFVDVFDDDLNIDTGKIEQAITPKTKAIMPVHIYGRSCDMGKIMEIAGRHSIKVLEDAAQGFGVYCRGNHVGAIGDLGIISFFADKTITTGEGAVVLTNNEELYSRLKLLRNQGRPHSGTFVHPGLGMNFRMTDLQCAVGVAQIKKFKKIEKVKLEHYELYRRLLR
;
A
#
# COMPACT_ATOMS: atom_id res chain seq x y z
N MET A 1 18.28 -5.79 -22.79
CA MET A 1 17.47 -6.16 -23.97
C MET A 1 16.63 -4.95 -24.38
N LYS A 2 16.54 -4.59 -25.66
CA LYS A 2 15.57 -3.59 -26.13
C LYS A 2 14.29 -4.32 -26.53
N TYR A 3 13.26 -4.25 -25.69
CA TYR A 3 11.93 -4.74 -26.06
C TYR A 3 11.31 -3.80 -27.10
N LYS A 4 10.60 -4.36 -28.09
CA LYS A 4 9.85 -3.54 -29.08
C LYS A 4 8.67 -2.83 -28.44
N VAL A 5 8.01 -3.50 -27.50
CA VAL A 5 6.96 -2.95 -26.63
C VAL A 5 7.29 -3.44 -25.23
N PRO A 6 7.81 -2.59 -24.33
CA PRO A 6 8.07 -3.00 -22.96
C PRO A 6 6.73 -3.25 -22.25
N GLN A 7 6.70 -4.22 -21.34
CA GLN A 7 5.55 -4.44 -20.46
C GLN A 7 5.29 -3.20 -19.57
N LEU A 8 6.36 -2.50 -19.21
CA LEU A 8 6.34 -1.33 -18.33
C LEU A 8 7.50 -0.39 -18.67
N GLU A 9 7.21 0.91 -18.63
CA GLU A 9 8.19 1.99 -18.61
C GLU A 9 7.73 3.06 -17.60
N PRO A 10 8.53 3.42 -16.58
CA PRO A 10 8.22 4.52 -15.68
C PRO A 10 8.09 5.85 -16.43
N TYR A 11 7.06 6.63 -16.11
CA TYR A 11 6.84 7.95 -16.73
C TYR A 11 7.73 9.00 -16.06
N PHE A 12 8.99 9.16 -16.49
CA PHE A 12 9.90 10.18 -15.95
C PHE A 12 10.11 11.35 -16.90
N ASP A 13 10.37 12.54 -16.34
CA ASP A 13 10.88 13.71 -17.06
C ASP A 13 11.91 14.46 -16.19
N GLU A 14 12.14 15.74 -16.47
CA GLU A 14 13.13 16.54 -15.74
C GLU A 14 12.77 16.80 -14.27
N ASP A 15 11.49 16.71 -13.88
CA ASP A 15 11.05 17.00 -12.51
C ASP A 15 11.67 16.05 -11.48
N GLU A 16 11.75 14.75 -11.77
CA GLU A 16 12.40 13.78 -10.89
C GLU A 16 13.88 14.13 -10.69
N LEU A 17 14.57 14.43 -11.78
CA LEU A 17 15.98 14.78 -11.75
C LEU A 17 16.23 16.08 -10.98
N ASN A 18 15.39 17.09 -11.17
CA ASN A 18 15.49 18.38 -10.49
C ASN A 18 15.24 18.25 -8.98
N ASN A 19 14.26 17.43 -8.57
CA ASN A 19 14.04 17.16 -7.15
C ASN A 19 15.21 16.39 -6.53
N LEU A 20 15.74 15.37 -7.22
CA LEU A 20 16.91 14.63 -6.74
C LEU A 20 18.15 15.51 -6.57
N LYS A 21 18.42 16.43 -7.51
CA LYS A 21 19.51 17.41 -7.38
C LYS A 21 19.37 18.23 -6.09
N LYS A 22 18.17 18.73 -5.80
CA LYS A 22 17.88 19.49 -4.56
C LYS A 22 18.15 18.66 -3.30
N VAL A 23 17.81 17.37 -3.29
CA VAL A 23 18.12 16.48 -2.15
C VAL A 23 19.64 16.41 -1.91
N ILE A 24 20.42 16.25 -2.99
CA ILE A 24 21.89 16.18 -2.90
C ILE A 24 22.49 17.51 -2.44
N GLU A 25 22.04 18.63 -3.00
CA GLU A 25 22.51 19.97 -2.64
C GLU A 25 22.22 20.32 -1.18
N THR A 26 21.04 19.94 -0.68
CA THR A 26 20.62 20.20 0.71
C THR A 26 21.12 19.15 1.71
N ARG A 27 21.65 18.02 1.22
CA ARG A 27 22.18 16.88 2.00
C ARG A 27 21.13 16.12 2.84
N TRP A 28 19.83 16.32 2.59
CA TRP A 28 18.75 15.60 3.28
C TRP A 28 18.49 14.21 2.65
N ILE A 29 19.42 13.27 2.80
CA ILE A 29 19.33 11.96 2.11
C ILE A 29 18.45 10.90 2.81
N THR A 30 17.94 11.17 4.02
CA THR A 30 17.12 10.22 4.81
C THR A 30 15.67 10.65 4.90
N GLU A 31 15.08 11.02 6.03
CA GLU A 31 13.76 11.67 6.04
C GLU A 31 13.98 13.19 6.07
N GLY A 32 13.28 13.94 5.22
CA GLY A 32 13.48 15.38 5.04
C GLY A 32 12.30 16.09 4.37
N PRO A 33 12.53 17.27 3.75
CA PRO A 33 11.47 18.10 3.20
C PRO A 33 10.60 17.41 2.14
N PHE A 34 11.17 16.59 1.25
CA PHE A 34 10.36 15.89 0.25
C PHE A 34 9.50 14.78 0.85
N SER A 35 9.95 14.15 1.94
CA SER A 35 9.14 13.17 2.66
C SER A 35 7.91 13.80 3.30
N GLU A 36 8.03 15.03 3.81
CA GLU A 36 6.90 15.81 4.33
C GLU A 36 5.94 16.22 3.21
N GLU A 37 6.46 16.80 2.12
CA GLU A 37 5.66 17.19 0.95
C GLU A 37 4.91 15.99 0.36
N PHE A 38 5.60 14.86 0.18
CA PHE A 38 4.99 13.66 -0.41
C PHE A 38 3.87 13.10 0.48
N LEU A 39 4.06 13.08 1.80
CA LEU A 39 3.03 12.66 2.74
C LEU A 39 1.78 13.55 2.67
N GLU A 40 1.96 14.86 2.54
CA GLU A 40 0.82 15.77 2.39
C GLU A 40 0.10 15.60 1.06
N ASP A 41 0.84 15.44 -0.04
CA ASP A 41 0.24 15.16 -1.34
C ASP A 41 -0.54 13.84 -1.33
N ILE A 42 0.01 12.78 -0.72
CA ILE A 42 -0.68 11.49 -0.57
C ILE A 42 -1.97 11.64 0.25
N LYS A 43 -1.92 12.28 1.42
CA LYS A 43 -3.12 12.47 2.26
C LYS A 43 -4.16 13.30 1.54
N LYS A 44 -3.75 14.38 0.85
CA LYS A 44 -4.65 15.22 0.06
C LYS A 44 -5.32 14.44 -1.08
N PHE A 45 -4.57 13.57 -1.74
CA PHE A 45 -5.04 12.76 -2.86
C PHE A 45 -5.99 11.63 -2.42
N THR A 46 -5.58 10.86 -1.41
CA THR A 46 -6.29 9.66 -0.93
C THR A 46 -7.42 9.99 0.05
N LYS A 47 -7.40 11.18 0.66
CA LYS A 47 -8.29 11.61 1.76
C LYS A 47 -8.12 10.81 3.06
N ALA A 48 -7.06 9.99 3.18
CA ALA A 48 -6.69 9.37 4.45
C ALA A 48 -6.28 10.45 5.47
N ARG A 49 -6.70 10.29 6.73
CA ARG A 49 -6.32 11.22 7.81
C ARG A 49 -4.84 11.12 8.16
N TYR A 50 -4.31 9.90 8.14
CA TYR A 50 -2.93 9.61 8.50
C TYR A 50 -2.24 8.75 7.43
N ALA A 51 -0.95 9.00 7.26
CA ALA A 51 -0.10 8.29 6.31
C ALA A 51 1.30 8.08 6.91
N VAL A 52 1.89 6.90 6.67
CA VAL A 52 3.22 6.52 7.14
C VAL A 52 3.98 5.90 5.98
N LEU A 53 5.01 6.59 5.49
CA LEU A 53 5.92 6.03 4.47
C LEU A 53 6.61 4.77 4.98
N ALA A 54 6.89 3.83 4.08
CA ALA A 54 7.62 2.60 4.32
C ALA A 54 8.59 2.31 3.17
N SER A 55 9.66 1.55 3.43
CA SER A 55 10.70 1.31 2.44
C SER A 55 10.22 0.61 1.16
N ASN A 56 9.19 -0.25 1.25
CA ASN A 56 8.52 -0.90 0.12
C ASN A 56 7.18 -1.53 0.55
N GLY A 57 6.41 -2.05 -0.42
CA GLY A 57 5.07 -2.60 -0.19
C GLY A 57 5.05 -3.82 0.75
N THR A 58 6.01 -4.73 0.60
CA THR A 58 6.13 -5.93 1.45
C THR A 58 6.36 -5.56 2.92
N LEU A 59 7.26 -4.59 3.17
CA LEU A 59 7.54 -4.11 4.52
C LEU A 59 6.40 -3.25 5.07
N ALA A 60 5.64 -2.56 4.21
CA ALA A 60 4.42 -1.86 4.60
C ALA A 60 3.33 -2.84 5.09
N LEU A 61 3.15 -3.96 4.40
CA LEU A 61 2.23 -5.03 4.83
C LEU A 61 2.69 -5.65 6.16
N TYR A 62 3.98 -5.99 6.28
CA TYR A 62 4.54 -6.52 7.53
C TYR A 62 4.34 -5.56 8.71
N LEU A 63 4.66 -4.28 8.51
CA LEU A 63 4.47 -3.21 9.49
C LEU A 63 2.99 -3.07 9.89
N SER A 64 2.07 -3.15 8.92
CA SER A 64 0.64 -3.04 9.15
C SER A 64 0.10 -4.21 9.98
N LEU A 65 0.49 -5.44 9.65
CA LEU A 65 0.15 -6.64 10.43
C LEU A 65 0.66 -6.52 11.88
N ALA A 66 1.88 -6.04 12.07
CA ALA A 66 2.43 -5.80 13.40
C ALA A 66 1.64 -4.72 14.16
N ALA A 67 1.23 -3.63 13.51
CA ALA A 67 0.43 -2.56 14.13
C ALA A 67 -0.98 -3.03 14.53
N LEU A 68 -1.60 -3.91 13.73
CA LEU A 68 -2.87 -4.59 14.08
C LEU A 68 -2.74 -5.57 15.24
N GLY A 69 -1.52 -5.88 15.68
CA GLY A 69 -1.26 -6.84 16.74
C GLY A 69 -1.37 -8.30 16.30
N ILE A 70 -1.28 -8.57 14.99
CA ILE A 70 -1.23 -9.95 14.47
C ILE A 70 -0.01 -10.65 15.04
N LYS A 71 -0.26 -11.79 15.69
CA LYS A 71 0.74 -12.60 16.38
C LYS A 71 0.79 -14.02 15.82
N GLU A 72 1.69 -14.82 16.37
CA GLU A 72 1.85 -16.21 16.00
C GLU A 72 0.53 -17.00 16.11
N SER A 73 0.29 -17.88 15.15
CA SER A 73 -0.92 -18.71 15.03
C SER A 73 -2.24 -17.96 14.77
N ASP A 74 -2.27 -16.63 14.71
CA ASP A 74 -3.43 -15.91 14.19
C ASP A 74 -3.63 -16.24 12.71
N GLU A 75 -4.86 -16.19 12.23
CA GLU A 75 -5.20 -16.41 10.83
C GLU A 75 -5.52 -15.07 10.13
N VAL A 76 -4.98 -14.91 8.92
CA VAL A 76 -5.28 -13.78 8.04
C VAL A 76 -5.89 -14.31 6.75
N ILE A 77 -7.11 -13.92 6.44
CA ILE A 77 -7.80 -14.29 5.20
C ILE A 77 -7.28 -13.41 4.05
N LEU A 78 -6.96 -13.99 2.90
CA LEU A 78 -6.49 -13.28 1.70
C LEU A 78 -6.81 -14.10 0.43
N PRO A 79 -6.87 -13.49 -0.77
CA PRO A 79 -7.13 -14.24 -2.00
C PRO A 79 -5.98 -15.22 -2.33
N ASP A 80 -6.29 -16.36 -2.94
CA ASP A 80 -5.30 -17.27 -3.53
C ASP A 80 -4.67 -16.72 -4.82
N PHE A 81 -5.36 -15.84 -5.53
CA PHE A 81 -4.81 -15.07 -6.64
C PHE A 81 -4.26 -13.71 -6.15
N THR A 82 -2.96 -13.67 -5.88
CA THR A 82 -2.24 -12.43 -5.53
C THR A 82 -0.74 -12.54 -5.78
N PHE A 83 0.00 -11.44 -5.61
CA PHE A 83 1.45 -11.47 -5.54
C PHE A 83 1.92 -12.08 -4.20
N SER A 84 2.99 -12.87 -4.22
CA SER A 84 3.49 -13.59 -3.03
C SER A 84 3.73 -12.68 -1.80
N ALA A 85 4.00 -11.38 -2.02
CA ALA A 85 4.21 -10.43 -0.93
C ALA A 85 2.96 -10.14 -0.09
N SER A 86 1.75 -10.56 -0.48
CA SER A 86 0.59 -10.49 0.42
C SER A 86 0.68 -11.57 1.50
N ALA A 87 1.13 -12.78 1.15
CA ALA A 87 1.20 -13.92 2.07
C ALA A 87 2.51 -13.96 2.89
N SER A 88 3.66 -13.59 2.29
CA SER A 88 4.95 -13.71 2.98
C SER A 88 5.03 -12.92 4.30
N PRO A 89 4.54 -11.67 4.40
CA PRO A 89 4.50 -10.93 5.67
C PRO A 89 3.65 -11.60 6.75
N VAL A 90 2.55 -12.25 6.38
CA VAL A 90 1.72 -13.04 7.31
C VAL A 90 2.56 -14.17 7.90
N ILE A 91 3.24 -14.93 7.04
CA ILE A 91 4.12 -16.04 7.45
C ILE A 91 5.28 -15.55 8.31
N PHE A 92 5.94 -14.44 7.92
CA PHE A 92 7.06 -13.87 8.69
C PHE A 92 6.64 -13.32 10.07
N ARG A 93 5.34 -13.06 10.29
CA ARG A 93 4.77 -12.74 11.61
C ARG A 93 4.46 -13.99 12.45
N GLY A 94 4.67 -15.19 11.92
CA GLY A 94 4.25 -16.45 12.53
C GLY A 94 2.75 -16.73 12.40
N ALA A 95 2.02 -15.92 11.64
CA ALA A 95 0.60 -16.08 11.39
C ALA A 95 0.35 -17.02 10.20
N VAL A 96 -0.89 -17.46 10.06
CA VAL A 96 -1.32 -18.44 9.05
C VAL A 96 -2.14 -17.74 7.96
N PRO A 97 -1.68 -17.72 6.70
CA PRO A 97 -2.51 -17.30 5.58
C PRO A 97 -3.65 -18.29 5.34
N LYS A 98 -4.89 -17.79 5.30
CA LYS A 98 -6.09 -18.57 4.95
C LYS A 98 -6.59 -18.09 3.60
N PHE A 99 -6.33 -18.90 2.58
CA PHE A 99 -6.67 -18.52 1.22
C PHE A 99 -8.16 -18.69 0.94
N VAL A 100 -8.72 -17.71 0.24
CA VAL A 100 -10.09 -17.73 -0.30
C VAL A 100 -9.99 -17.51 -1.80
N ASP A 101 -10.80 -18.24 -2.54
CA ASP A 101 -10.86 -18.17 -4.00
C ASP A 101 -11.32 -16.78 -4.50
N VAL A 102 -11.15 -16.51 -5.78
CA VAL A 102 -11.49 -15.23 -6.42
C VAL A 102 -12.67 -15.34 -7.38
N PHE A 103 -13.23 -14.21 -7.80
CA PHE A 103 -14.15 -14.19 -8.92
C PHE A 103 -13.40 -14.28 -10.26
N ASP A 104 -13.94 -15.04 -11.22
CA ASP A 104 -13.34 -15.21 -12.53
C ASP A 104 -13.31 -13.93 -13.39
N ASP A 105 -14.22 -12.98 -13.13
CA ASP A 105 -14.43 -11.80 -13.96
C ASP A 105 -13.56 -10.59 -13.57
N ASP A 106 -13.22 -10.46 -12.29
CA ASP A 106 -12.41 -9.36 -11.78
C ASP A 106 -11.16 -9.78 -10.99
N LEU A 107 -11.01 -11.08 -10.69
CA LEU A 107 -9.90 -11.70 -9.97
C LEU A 107 -9.71 -11.17 -8.53
N ASN A 108 -10.69 -10.45 -7.99
CA ASN A 108 -10.71 -10.08 -6.58
C ASN A 108 -11.30 -11.21 -5.73
N ILE A 109 -10.98 -11.19 -4.43
CA ILE A 109 -11.48 -12.17 -3.46
C ILE A 109 -13.00 -12.35 -3.54
N ASP A 110 -13.46 -13.61 -3.60
CA ASP A 110 -14.87 -13.96 -3.61
C ASP A 110 -15.47 -13.72 -2.22
N THR A 111 -16.16 -12.58 -2.08
CA THR A 111 -16.82 -12.18 -0.84
C THR A 111 -17.83 -13.20 -0.32
N GLY A 112 -18.43 -14.03 -1.19
CA GLY A 112 -19.36 -15.10 -0.81
C GLY A 112 -18.70 -16.30 -0.13
N LYS A 113 -17.37 -16.44 -0.26
CA LYS A 113 -16.58 -17.53 0.32
C LYS A 113 -15.82 -17.12 1.59
N ILE A 114 -15.75 -15.82 1.92
CA ILE A 114 -14.98 -15.32 3.09
C ILE A 114 -15.48 -15.91 4.40
N GLU A 115 -16.80 -15.91 4.66
CA GLU A 115 -17.34 -16.35 5.96
C GLU A 115 -17.05 -17.84 6.24
N GLN A 116 -16.94 -18.67 5.21
CA GLN A 116 -16.61 -20.09 5.34
C GLN A 116 -15.15 -20.32 5.79
N ALA A 117 -14.28 -19.34 5.55
CA ALA A 117 -12.87 -19.38 5.95
C ALA A 117 -12.62 -18.84 7.37
N ILE A 118 -13.63 -18.22 8.00
CA ILE A 118 -13.51 -17.64 9.34
C ILE A 118 -13.47 -18.74 10.39
N THR A 119 -12.50 -18.62 11.30
CA THR A 119 -12.36 -19.46 12.50
C THR A 119 -12.15 -18.58 13.74
N PRO A 120 -12.16 -19.13 14.96
CA PRO A 120 -11.79 -18.38 16.17
C PRO A 120 -10.38 -17.75 16.13
N LYS A 121 -9.50 -18.25 15.26
CA LYS A 121 -8.14 -17.74 15.06
C LYS A 121 -8.08 -16.60 14.04
N THR A 122 -9.13 -16.36 13.25
CA THR A 122 -9.14 -15.29 12.26
C THR A 122 -9.10 -13.92 12.93
N LYS A 123 -8.09 -13.12 12.61
CA LYS A 123 -7.89 -11.76 13.17
C LYS A 123 -7.93 -10.66 12.12
N ALA A 124 -7.63 -10.97 10.87
CA ALA A 124 -7.76 -10.00 9.79
C ALA A 124 -8.25 -10.61 8.48
N ILE A 125 -8.88 -9.79 7.66
CA ILE A 125 -9.10 -10.00 6.23
C ILE A 125 -8.19 -9.02 5.50
N MET A 126 -7.43 -9.52 4.53
CA MET A 126 -6.52 -8.75 3.69
C MET A 126 -7.00 -8.84 2.24
N PRO A 127 -7.97 -8.00 1.82
CA PRO A 127 -8.32 -7.92 0.41
C PRO A 127 -7.17 -7.35 -0.40
N VAL A 128 -6.99 -7.88 -1.61
CA VAL A 128 -6.00 -7.37 -2.57
C VAL A 128 -6.74 -6.74 -3.74
N HIS A 129 -6.48 -5.47 -4.02
CA HIS A 129 -7.11 -4.75 -5.14
C HIS A 129 -6.36 -5.01 -6.44
N ILE A 130 -6.70 -6.11 -7.08
CA ILE A 130 -5.95 -6.65 -8.22
C ILE A 130 -6.10 -5.76 -9.45
N TYR A 131 -4.98 -5.49 -10.12
CA TYR A 131 -4.88 -4.77 -11.40
C TYR A 131 -5.57 -3.41 -11.44
N GLY A 132 -5.61 -2.71 -10.30
CA GLY A 132 -6.25 -1.42 -10.19
C GLY A 132 -7.78 -1.48 -10.18
N ARG A 133 -8.36 -2.63 -9.80
CA ARG A 133 -9.79 -2.82 -9.57
C ARG A 133 -10.04 -2.94 -8.08
N SER A 134 -11.08 -2.28 -7.59
CA SER A 134 -11.45 -2.36 -6.19
C SER A 134 -12.22 -3.64 -5.90
N CYS A 135 -11.95 -4.27 -4.75
CA CYS A 135 -12.82 -5.31 -4.20
C CYS A 135 -14.17 -4.70 -3.77
N ASP A 136 -15.19 -5.52 -3.54
CA ASP A 136 -16.43 -5.06 -2.89
C ASP A 136 -16.20 -4.79 -1.39
N MET A 137 -15.57 -3.64 -1.10
CA MET A 137 -15.26 -3.22 0.26
C MET A 137 -16.50 -3.03 1.11
N GLY A 138 -17.68 -2.78 0.50
CA GLY A 138 -18.93 -2.72 1.24
C GLY A 138 -19.23 -4.05 1.95
N LYS A 139 -19.21 -5.16 1.20
CA LYS A 139 -19.42 -6.50 1.74
C LYS A 139 -18.30 -6.94 2.69
N ILE A 140 -17.05 -6.64 2.36
CA ILE A 140 -15.91 -7.04 3.19
C ILE A 140 -15.97 -6.35 4.55
N MET A 141 -16.25 -5.04 4.59
CA MET A 141 -16.40 -4.30 5.84
C MET A 141 -17.61 -4.77 6.65
N GLU A 142 -18.71 -5.14 5.99
CA GLU A 142 -19.89 -5.73 6.64
C GLU A 142 -19.55 -7.06 7.33
N ILE A 143 -18.90 -7.98 6.62
CA ILE A 143 -18.45 -9.27 7.16
C ILE A 143 -17.47 -9.04 8.33
N ALA A 144 -16.45 -8.21 8.11
CA ALA A 144 -15.46 -7.90 9.14
C ALA A 144 -16.10 -7.33 10.41
N GLY A 145 -17.09 -6.44 10.27
CA GLY A 145 -17.84 -5.86 11.38
C GLY A 145 -18.65 -6.89 12.17
N ARG A 146 -19.37 -7.80 11.50
CA ARG A 146 -20.15 -8.86 12.17
C ARG A 146 -19.28 -9.77 13.04
N HIS A 147 -18.05 -10.03 12.61
CA HIS A 147 -17.14 -10.97 13.27
C HIS A 147 -16.05 -10.28 14.12
N SER A 148 -16.07 -8.95 14.22
CA SER A 148 -15.03 -8.16 14.92
C SER A 148 -13.60 -8.43 14.40
N ILE A 149 -13.47 -8.62 13.09
CA ILE A 149 -12.21 -8.90 12.39
C ILE A 149 -11.66 -7.59 11.80
N LYS A 150 -10.33 -7.44 11.78
CA LYS A 150 -9.65 -6.28 11.21
C LYS A 150 -9.56 -6.35 9.69
N VAL A 151 -9.49 -5.21 9.01
CA VAL A 151 -9.29 -5.15 7.56
C VAL A 151 -7.99 -4.43 7.21
N LEU A 152 -7.09 -5.14 6.53
CA LEU A 152 -5.84 -4.60 5.98
C LEU A 152 -5.91 -4.63 4.45
N GLU A 153 -6.14 -3.50 3.81
CA GLU A 153 -6.17 -3.45 2.34
C GLU A 153 -4.75 -3.58 1.76
N ASP A 154 -4.48 -4.64 1.00
CA ASP A 154 -3.37 -4.68 0.06
C ASP A 154 -3.79 -3.91 -1.21
N ALA A 155 -3.61 -2.60 -1.15
CA ALA A 155 -3.85 -1.68 -2.23
C ALA A 155 -2.55 -1.37 -3.01
N ALA A 156 -1.59 -2.30 -3.05
CA ALA A 156 -0.31 -2.10 -3.74
C ALA A 156 -0.48 -1.63 -5.19
N GLN A 157 -1.57 -2.05 -5.85
CA GLN A 157 -1.92 -1.72 -7.24
C GLN A 157 -3.08 -0.71 -7.34
N GLY A 158 -3.48 -0.11 -6.21
CA GLY A 158 -4.73 0.67 -6.07
C GLY A 158 -4.57 2.19 -6.09
N PHE A 159 -3.39 2.75 -6.43
CA PHE A 159 -3.23 4.20 -6.46
C PHE A 159 -4.12 4.84 -7.55
N GLY A 160 -5.14 5.58 -7.11
CA GLY A 160 -6.13 6.22 -7.99
C GLY A 160 -7.41 5.43 -8.18
N VAL A 161 -7.57 4.33 -7.45
CA VAL A 161 -8.74 3.45 -7.51
C VAL A 161 -9.69 3.79 -6.37
N TYR A 162 -10.99 3.77 -6.64
CA TYR A 162 -12.02 4.18 -5.69
C TYR A 162 -13.13 3.13 -5.57
N CYS A 163 -13.57 2.87 -4.34
CA CYS A 163 -14.79 2.14 -4.03
C CYS A 163 -15.83 3.10 -3.46
N ARG A 164 -16.96 3.27 -4.17
CA ARG A 164 -18.07 4.13 -3.73
C ARG A 164 -17.61 5.54 -3.29
N GLY A 165 -16.66 6.12 -4.03
CA GLY A 165 -16.10 7.45 -3.78
C GLY A 165 -14.94 7.52 -2.78
N ASN A 166 -14.61 6.44 -2.09
CA ASN A 166 -13.47 6.37 -1.17
C ASN A 166 -12.26 5.72 -1.84
N HIS A 167 -11.07 6.27 -1.62
CA HIS A 167 -9.83 5.73 -2.19
C HIS A 167 -9.50 4.38 -1.54
N VAL A 168 -9.16 3.38 -2.35
CA VAL A 168 -8.82 2.05 -1.84
C VAL A 168 -7.46 2.07 -1.11
N GLY A 169 -7.37 1.36 0.00
CA GLY A 169 -6.27 1.51 0.95
C GLY A 169 -6.57 2.48 2.10
N ALA A 170 -7.64 3.28 2.01
CA ALA A 170 -8.07 4.21 3.06
C ALA A 170 -9.46 3.86 3.64
N ILE A 171 -9.97 2.65 3.40
CA ILE A 171 -11.32 2.19 3.78
C ILE A 171 -11.28 1.27 5.01
N GLY A 172 -10.35 0.32 5.04
CA GLY A 172 -10.13 -0.61 6.15
C GLY A 172 -9.51 0.05 7.38
N ASP A 173 -9.12 -0.78 8.37
CA ASP A 173 -8.36 -0.29 9.53
C ASP A 173 -7.00 0.29 9.09
N LEU A 174 -6.37 -0.39 8.12
CA LEU A 174 -5.13 -0.02 7.47
C LEU A 174 -5.21 -0.37 5.98
N GLY A 175 -4.43 0.32 5.17
CA GLY A 175 -4.17 -0.12 3.81
C GLY A 175 -2.81 0.38 3.33
N ILE A 176 -2.27 -0.28 2.31
CA ILE A 176 -0.95 0.07 1.78
C ILE A 176 -1.01 0.39 0.30
N ILE A 177 -0.23 1.37 -0.14
CA ILE A 177 0.05 1.62 -1.55
C ILE A 177 1.54 1.35 -1.80
N SER A 178 1.86 0.67 -2.89
CA SER A 178 3.23 0.43 -3.31
C SER A 178 3.64 1.45 -4.37
N PHE A 179 4.91 1.84 -4.32
CA PHE A 179 5.59 2.71 -5.29
C PHE A 179 6.79 2.00 -5.91
N PHE A 180 6.73 0.67 -6.04
CA PHE A 180 7.72 -0.09 -6.78
C PHE A 180 7.80 0.36 -8.25
N ALA A 181 8.86 -0.03 -8.96
CA ALA A 181 9.14 0.39 -10.33
C ALA A 181 7.93 0.24 -11.28
N ASP A 182 7.12 -0.80 -11.09
CA ASP A 182 5.97 -1.14 -11.96
C ASP A 182 4.62 -0.56 -11.56
N LYS A 183 4.59 0.29 -10.53
CA LYS A 183 3.35 0.87 -10.00
C LYS A 183 2.93 2.10 -10.79
N THR A 184 1.65 2.49 -10.68
CA THR A 184 1.07 3.62 -11.42
C THR A 184 1.85 4.91 -11.22
N ILE A 185 2.32 5.16 -10.00
CA ILE A 185 3.39 6.11 -9.70
C ILE A 185 4.52 5.33 -9.01
N THR A 186 5.76 5.76 -9.20
CA THR A 186 6.91 5.01 -8.67
C THR A 186 7.90 5.89 -7.91
N THR A 187 8.64 5.28 -7.00
CA THR A 187 9.80 5.87 -6.34
C THR A 187 11.03 4.95 -6.48
N GLY A 188 10.99 4.04 -7.48
CA GLY A 188 11.89 2.90 -7.62
C GLY A 188 11.54 1.79 -6.63
N GLU A 189 11.74 2.08 -5.34
CA GLU A 189 11.21 1.34 -4.21
C GLU A 189 10.46 2.30 -3.28
N GLY A 190 9.42 1.82 -2.62
CA GLY A 190 8.67 2.65 -1.68
C GLY A 190 7.25 2.15 -1.45
N ALA A 191 6.66 2.63 -0.36
CA ALA A 191 5.25 2.44 -0.06
C ALA A 191 4.76 3.48 0.95
N VAL A 192 3.45 3.53 1.11
CA VAL A 192 2.79 4.25 2.20
C VAL A 192 1.74 3.36 2.84
N VAL A 193 1.65 3.39 4.16
CA VAL A 193 0.54 2.84 4.94
C VAL A 193 -0.43 3.99 5.24
N LEU A 194 -1.70 3.80 4.93
CA LEU A 194 -2.78 4.74 5.15
C LEU A 194 -3.68 4.23 6.28
N THR A 195 -4.20 5.16 7.09
CA THR A 195 -5.20 4.84 8.12
C THR A 195 -5.98 6.08 8.50
N ASN A 196 -7.18 5.86 9.04
CA ASN A 196 -7.98 6.89 9.68
C ASN A 196 -7.99 6.78 11.21
N ASN A 197 -7.23 5.83 11.78
CA ASN A 197 -7.13 5.57 13.21
C ASN A 197 -5.80 6.12 13.78
N GLU A 198 -5.90 7.04 14.74
CA GLU A 198 -4.76 7.71 15.37
C GLU A 198 -3.87 6.78 16.21
N GLU A 199 -4.47 5.77 16.87
CA GLU A 199 -3.72 4.78 17.64
C GLU A 199 -2.87 3.91 16.73
N LEU A 200 -3.44 3.41 15.62
CA LEU A 200 -2.70 2.65 14.62
C LEU A 200 -1.61 3.51 13.98
N TYR A 201 -1.89 4.77 13.64
CA TYR A 201 -0.89 5.71 13.16
C TYR A 201 0.30 5.86 14.12
N SER A 202 0.01 6.04 15.42
CA SER A 202 1.03 6.19 16.46
C SER A 202 1.89 4.92 16.59
N ARG A 203 1.26 3.74 16.55
CA ARG A 203 1.97 2.45 16.55
C ARG A 203 2.87 2.27 15.32
N LEU A 204 2.36 2.56 14.12
CA LEU A 204 3.12 2.47 12.88
C LEU A 204 4.38 3.33 12.92
N LYS A 205 4.27 4.59 13.40
CA LYS A 205 5.42 5.50 13.54
C LYS A 205 6.52 4.94 14.43
N LEU A 206 6.15 4.37 15.57
CA LEU A 206 7.09 3.74 16.50
C LEU A 206 7.76 2.53 15.85
N LEU A 207 6.96 1.60 15.34
CA LEU A 207 7.43 0.34 14.76
C LEU A 207 8.36 0.56 13.55
N ARG A 208 8.07 1.55 12.70
CA ARG A 208 8.90 1.93 11.54
C ARG A 208 10.28 2.48 11.91
N ASN A 209 10.41 3.09 13.09
CA ASN A 209 11.55 3.92 13.46
C ASN A 209 12.38 3.33 14.61
N GLN A 210 12.66 2.04 14.58
CA GLN A 210 13.41 1.33 15.63
C GLN A 210 12.73 1.43 17.01
N GLY A 211 11.41 1.60 17.07
CA GLY A 211 10.70 1.82 18.33
C GLY A 211 10.85 3.24 18.89
N ARG A 212 11.36 4.20 18.11
CA ARG A 212 11.55 5.59 18.55
C ARG A 212 10.35 6.46 18.22
N PRO A 213 9.90 7.32 19.16
CA PRO A 213 8.73 8.19 18.94
C PRO A 213 8.96 9.28 17.88
N HIS A 214 10.19 9.76 17.77
CA HIS A 214 10.62 10.73 16.75
C HIS A 214 12.12 10.61 16.49
N SER A 215 12.61 11.30 15.45
CA SER A 215 14.04 11.39 15.15
C SER A 215 14.78 12.21 16.22
N GLY A 216 16.07 11.92 16.42
CA GLY A 216 16.93 12.68 17.35
C GLY A 216 16.89 12.21 18.82
N THR A 217 16.13 11.18 19.16
CA THR A 217 16.14 10.56 20.50
C THR A 217 16.71 9.14 20.48
N PHE A 218 17.26 8.72 21.62
CA PHE A 218 17.72 7.36 21.92
C PHE A 218 16.80 6.62 22.90
N VAL A 219 15.57 7.12 23.09
CA VAL A 219 14.54 6.45 23.89
C VAL A 219 13.75 5.50 22.99
N HIS A 220 13.67 4.23 23.41
CA HIS A 220 13.00 3.14 22.69
C HIS A 220 11.96 2.48 23.60
N PRO A 221 10.71 2.98 23.68
CA PRO A 221 9.67 2.43 24.55
C PRO A 221 9.19 1.03 24.16
N GLY A 222 9.55 0.56 22.96
CA GLY A 222 9.21 -0.77 22.47
C GLY A 222 10.13 -1.19 21.33
N LEU A 223 9.95 -2.41 20.85
CA LEU A 223 10.69 -2.92 19.70
C LEU A 223 10.16 -2.28 18.41
N GLY A 224 11.05 -2.11 17.44
CA GLY A 224 10.72 -1.72 16.08
C GLY A 224 11.85 -2.11 15.13
N MET A 225 11.68 -1.79 13.87
CA MET A 225 12.68 -2.02 12.83
C MET A 225 12.95 -0.70 12.09
N ASN A 226 13.88 -0.69 11.14
CA ASN A 226 14.06 0.45 10.26
C ASN A 226 13.35 0.20 8.94
N PHE A 227 12.13 0.72 8.82
CA PHE A 227 11.34 0.67 7.58
C PHE A 227 11.17 2.06 6.97
N ARG A 228 12.05 3.01 7.28
CA ARG A 228 11.95 4.38 6.78
C ARG A 228 12.19 4.43 5.27
N MET A 229 11.55 5.40 4.63
CA MET A 229 11.75 5.74 3.22
C MET A 229 12.64 6.98 3.15
N THR A 230 13.48 7.06 2.12
CA THR A 230 14.43 8.17 1.95
C THR A 230 13.81 9.36 1.21
N ASP A 231 14.38 10.54 1.38
CA ASP A 231 13.98 11.79 0.75
C ASP A 231 14.35 11.75 -0.73
N LEU A 232 15.37 10.97 -1.09
CA LEU A 232 15.68 10.62 -2.48
C LEU A 232 14.49 9.92 -3.14
N GLN A 233 13.91 8.91 -2.49
CA GLN A 233 12.72 8.24 -3.00
C GLN A 233 11.50 9.19 -2.99
N CYS A 234 11.33 9.99 -1.93
CA CYS A 234 10.21 10.92 -1.84
C CYS A 234 10.28 12.06 -2.87
N ALA A 235 11.48 12.53 -3.22
CA ALA A 235 11.71 13.53 -4.26
C ALA A 235 11.18 13.07 -5.63
N VAL A 236 11.39 11.79 -5.96
CA VAL A 236 10.78 11.15 -7.14
C VAL A 236 9.26 11.07 -6.96
N GLY A 237 8.79 10.66 -5.77
CA GLY A 237 7.36 10.54 -5.45
C GLY A 237 6.58 11.84 -5.63
N VAL A 238 7.13 12.97 -5.18
CA VAL A 238 6.57 14.32 -5.34
C VAL A 238 6.43 14.70 -6.82
N ALA A 239 7.41 14.38 -7.66
CA ALA A 239 7.30 14.62 -9.10
C ALA A 239 6.21 13.72 -9.71
N GLN A 240 6.18 12.45 -9.34
CA GLN A 240 5.25 11.46 -9.88
C GLN A 240 3.79 11.72 -9.52
N ILE A 241 3.48 12.09 -8.28
CA ILE A 241 2.10 12.35 -7.85
C ILE A 241 1.50 13.57 -8.57
N LYS A 242 2.31 14.59 -8.86
CA LYS A 242 1.90 15.76 -9.66
C LYS A 242 1.54 15.39 -11.10
N LYS A 243 2.12 14.31 -11.63
CA LYS A 243 1.87 13.78 -12.98
C LYS A 243 0.77 12.74 -13.03
N PHE A 244 0.23 12.31 -11.89
CA PHE A 244 -0.74 11.20 -11.83
C PHE A 244 -1.88 11.35 -12.83
N LYS A 245 -2.48 12.54 -12.97
CA LYS A 245 -3.59 12.75 -13.91
C LYS A 245 -3.22 12.54 -15.38
N LYS A 246 -1.98 12.83 -15.75
CA LYS A 246 -1.47 12.54 -17.09
C LYS A 246 -1.26 11.04 -17.28
N ILE A 247 -0.68 10.37 -16.29
CA ILE A 247 -0.44 8.92 -16.30
C ILE A 247 -1.77 8.15 -16.38
N GLU A 248 -2.73 8.53 -15.53
CA GLU A 248 -4.09 7.96 -15.49
C GLU A 248 -4.78 8.06 -16.86
N LYS A 249 -4.74 9.25 -17.47
CA LYS A 249 -5.33 9.49 -18.79
C LYS A 249 -4.77 8.52 -19.84
N VAL A 250 -3.44 8.39 -19.93
CA VAL A 250 -2.80 7.49 -20.92
C VAL A 250 -3.17 6.02 -20.66
N LYS A 251 -3.18 5.59 -19.39
CA LYS A 251 -3.57 4.21 -19.04
C LYS A 251 -5.02 3.91 -19.44
N LEU A 252 -5.93 4.86 -19.26
CA LEU A 252 -7.33 4.73 -19.68
C LEU A 252 -7.49 4.70 -21.20
N GLU A 253 -6.74 5.53 -21.94
CA GLU A 253 -6.71 5.51 -23.40
C GLU A 253 -6.24 4.14 -23.93
N HIS A 254 -5.19 3.57 -23.34
CA HIS A 254 -4.73 2.22 -23.68
C HIS A 254 -5.77 1.14 -23.34
N TYR A 255 -6.40 1.22 -22.17
CA TYR A 255 -7.45 0.29 -21.76
C TYR A 255 -8.62 0.27 -22.75
N GLU A 256 -9.11 1.45 -23.15
CA GLU A 256 -10.21 1.56 -24.12
C GLU A 256 -9.80 1.09 -25.52
N LEU A 257 -8.54 1.33 -25.92
CA LEU A 257 -7.99 0.78 -27.15
C LEU A 257 -8.00 -0.75 -27.14
N TYR A 258 -7.49 -1.38 -26.08
CA TYR A 258 -7.49 -2.84 -25.95
C TYR A 258 -8.91 -3.40 -25.94
N ARG A 259 -9.83 -2.77 -25.20
CA ARG A 259 -11.24 -3.19 -25.19
C ARG A 259 -11.88 -3.12 -26.57
N ARG A 260 -11.55 -2.12 -27.39
CA ARG A 260 -12.10 -2.00 -28.74
C ARG A 260 -11.53 -3.05 -29.70
N LEU A 261 -10.28 -3.46 -29.55
CA LEU A 261 -9.58 -4.34 -30.49
C LEU A 261 -9.64 -5.83 -30.13
N LEU A 262 -9.82 -6.17 -28.86
CA LEU A 262 -9.82 -7.55 -28.35
C LEU A 262 -11.23 -8.07 -28.00
N ARG A 263 -12.27 -7.28 -28.29
CA ARG A 263 -13.68 -7.69 -28.18
C ARG A 263 -14.21 -8.23 -29.49
#